data_AF-A0A353BKC1-F1
#
_entry.id   AF-A0A353BKC1-F1
#
_cell.length_a   1.000
_cell.length_b   1.000
_cell.length_c   1.000
_cell.angle_alpha   90.00
_cell.angle_beta   90.00
_cell.angle_gamma   90.00
#
_symmetry.space_group_name_H-M   'P 1'
#
loop_
_entity.id
_entity.type
_entity.pdbx_description
1 polymer ?
#
loop_
_entity_poly.entity_id
_entity_poly.type
_entity_poly.pdbx_seq_one_letter_code
_entity_poly.pdbx_strand_id
1 'polypeptide(L)'
;MKAMVQVGMTVRGLYGESSEVAGHLFQISNRTSLGSTELEIIESVERAGRHLLESEVRARETLMEQAGRETEDKVWRALGILGSARVLNSEEFLNLSSAVRMGLSLGLIQSPGLGVLNELLVLTQPAHLQLYCDQAMEARERDIKRAEIVRERIKGWIT
;
A
#
# COMPACT_ATOMS: atom_id res chain seq x y z
N MET A 1 -16.85 -3.32 1.94
CA MET A 1 -16.33 -4.24 2.97
C MET A 1 -17.39 -5.08 3.68
N LYS A 2 -18.54 -4.53 4.15
CA LYS A 2 -19.60 -5.33 4.81
C LYS A 2 -20.11 -6.52 3.99
N ALA A 3 -20.18 -6.37 2.66
CA ALA A 3 -20.54 -7.45 1.74
C ALA A 3 -19.60 -8.66 1.84
N MET A 4 -18.29 -8.46 2.06
CA MET A 4 -17.31 -9.55 2.18
C MET A 4 -17.51 -10.38 3.45
N VAL A 5 -17.92 -9.74 4.54
CA VAL A 5 -18.24 -10.43 5.79
C VAL A 5 -19.48 -11.31 5.63
N GLN A 6 -20.45 -10.88 4.81
CA GLN A 6 -21.66 -11.64 4.52
C GLN A 6 -21.41 -12.89 3.66
N VAL A 7 -20.37 -12.90 2.82
CA VAL A 7 -19.91 -14.09 2.07
C VAL A 7 -18.83 -14.91 2.80
N GLY A 8 -18.71 -14.75 4.12
CA GLY A 8 -17.84 -15.61 4.93
C GLY A 8 -16.34 -15.27 4.84
N MET A 9 -15.99 -14.08 4.37
CA MET A 9 -14.60 -13.61 4.32
C MET A 9 -14.27 -12.73 5.54
N THR A 10 -13.02 -12.80 5.97
CA THR A 10 -12.43 -11.88 6.94
C THR A 10 -11.57 -10.87 6.22
N VAL A 11 -11.71 -9.59 6.57
CA VAL A 11 -10.94 -8.48 6.00
C VAL A 11 -10.20 -7.80 7.14
N ARG A 12 -8.88 -7.64 7.00
CA ARG A 12 -8.02 -6.96 7.99
C ARG A 12 -7.03 -6.04 7.27
N GLY A 13 -6.63 -4.94 7.91
CA GLY A 13 -5.48 -4.16 7.46
C GLY A 13 -4.20 -4.99 7.53
N LEU A 14 -3.36 -4.88 6.49
CA LEU A 14 -2.06 -5.55 6.44
C LEU A 14 -1.02 -4.85 7.32
N TYR A 15 -1.09 -3.51 7.36
CA TYR A 15 -0.22 -2.67 8.18
C TYR A 15 -1.07 -1.74 9.06
N GLY A 16 -0.50 -1.34 10.20
CA GLY A 16 -1.17 -0.56 11.23
C GLY A 16 -1.45 -1.40 12.49
N GLU A 17 -1.60 -0.70 13.61
CA GLU A 17 -2.05 -1.31 14.87
C GLU A 17 -3.58 -1.15 14.98
N SER A 18 -4.27 -2.19 15.45
CA SER A 18 -5.72 -2.17 15.68
C SER A 18 -6.58 -1.94 14.40
N SER A 19 -7.55 -1.02 14.45
CA SER A 19 -8.57 -0.79 13.41
C SER A 19 -8.17 0.20 12.32
N GLU A 20 -7.04 0.89 12.47
CA GLU A 20 -6.53 1.82 11.45
C GLU A 20 -5.69 1.07 10.42
N VAL A 21 -6.09 1.16 9.15
CA VAL A 21 -5.40 0.49 8.05
C VAL A 21 -4.44 1.46 7.40
N ALA A 22 -3.17 1.36 7.76
CA ALA A 22 -2.12 2.21 7.19
C ALA A 22 -1.84 1.82 5.73
N GLY A 23 -1.75 2.82 4.84
CA GLY A 23 -1.41 2.61 3.43
C GLY A 23 -2.49 1.92 2.57
N HIS A 24 -3.72 1.78 3.08
CA HIS A 24 -4.85 1.16 2.35
C HIS A 24 -4.56 -0.25 1.82
N LEU A 25 -3.71 -1.01 2.53
CA LEU A 25 -3.40 -2.40 2.19
C LEU A 25 -4.22 -3.35 3.05
N PHE A 26 -4.95 -4.25 2.41
CA PHE A 26 -5.87 -5.17 3.07
C PHE A 26 -5.51 -6.62 2.79
N GLN A 27 -5.66 -7.47 3.80
CA GLN A 27 -5.65 -8.92 3.69
C GLN A 27 -7.10 -9.43 3.73
N ILE A 28 -7.43 -10.31 2.78
CA ILE A 28 -8.70 -10.99 2.71
C ILE A 28 -8.43 -12.49 2.88
N SER A 29 -9.15 -13.14 3.78
CA SER A 29 -8.99 -14.57 4.06
C SER A 29 -10.35 -15.25 4.26
N ASN A 30 -10.40 -16.56 4.00
CA ASN A 30 -11.56 -17.37 4.33
C ASN A 30 -11.72 -17.46 5.86
N ARG A 31 -12.97 -17.48 6.33
CA ARG A 31 -13.28 -17.75 7.74
C ARG A 31 -13.64 -19.21 8.01
N THR A 32 -14.20 -19.90 7.00
CA THR A 32 -14.70 -21.27 7.13
C THR A 32 -13.60 -22.28 6.80
N SER A 33 -13.47 -23.31 7.64
CA SER A 33 -12.50 -24.42 7.46
C SER A 33 -13.15 -25.81 7.44
N LEU A 34 -14.27 -26.02 8.13
CA LEU A 34 -14.98 -27.30 8.15
C LEU A 34 -16.24 -27.23 7.30
N GLY A 35 -16.56 -28.32 6.59
CA GLY A 35 -17.76 -28.43 5.77
C GLY A 35 -17.64 -27.83 4.36
N SER A 36 -16.42 -27.48 3.94
CA SER A 36 -16.10 -27.09 2.56
C SER A 36 -14.76 -27.70 2.17
N THR A 37 -14.63 -28.11 0.92
CA THR A 37 -13.37 -28.57 0.35
C THR A 37 -12.42 -27.40 0.13
N GLU A 38 -11.11 -27.66 0.06
CA GLU A 38 -10.12 -26.62 -0.23
C GLU A 38 -10.38 -25.94 -1.59
N LEU A 39 -10.87 -26.69 -2.58
CA LEU A 39 -11.23 -26.15 -3.89
C LEU A 39 -12.36 -25.12 -3.79
N GLU A 40 -13.45 -25.46 -3.07
CA GLU A 40 -14.57 -24.53 -2.85
C GLU A 40 -14.13 -23.27 -2.09
N ILE A 41 -13.22 -23.42 -1.14
CA ILE A 41 -12.65 -22.29 -0.39
C ILE A 41 -11.86 -21.38 -1.34
N ILE A 42 -10.98 -21.94 -2.16
CA ILE A 42 -10.18 -21.19 -3.15
C ILE A 42 -11.10 -20.43 -4.10
N GLU A 43 -12.07 -21.11 -4.70
CA GLU A 43 -13.04 -20.49 -5.61
C GLU A 43 -13.82 -19.35 -4.93
N SER A 44 -14.20 -19.52 -3.67
CA SER A 44 -14.90 -18.50 -2.91
C SER A 44 -14.03 -17.25 -2.70
N VAL A 45 -12.76 -17.43 -2.32
CA VAL A 45 -11.80 -16.33 -2.15
C VAL A 45 -11.52 -15.63 -3.49
N GLU A 46 -11.36 -16.38 -4.57
CA GLU A 46 -11.16 -15.83 -5.92
C GLU A 46 -12.36 -15.00 -6.39
N ARG A 47 -13.60 -15.50 -6.19
CA ARG A 47 -14.83 -14.75 -6.50
C ARG A 47 -14.90 -13.44 -5.70
N ALA A 48 -14.62 -13.50 -4.40
CA ALA A 48 -14.59 -12.32 -3.54
C ALA A 48 -13.53 -11.31 -4.01
N GLY A 49 -12.32 -11.77 -4.33
CA GLY A 49 -11.23 -10.95 -4.86
C GLY A 49 -11.61 -10.26 -6.17
N ARG A 50 -12.24 -10.97 -7.10
CA ARG A 50 -12.69 -10.42 -8.38
C ARG A 50 -13.73 -9.32 -8.19
N HIS A 51 -14.72 -9.52 -7.34
CA HIS A 51 -15.73 -8.49 -7.05
C HIS A 51 -15.12 -7.23 -6.41
N LEU A 52 -14.14 -7.39 -5.53
CA LEU A 52 -13.44 -6.26 -4.94
C LEU A 52 -12.61 -5.50 -5.98
N LEU A 53 -11.92 -6.23 -6.86
CA LEU A 53 -11.17 -5.63 -7.96
C LEU A 53 -12.08 -4.80 -8.87
N GLU A 54 -13.22 -5.37 -9.29
CA GLU A 54 -14.22 -4.66 -10.12
C GLU A 54 -14.75 -3.40 -9.41
N SER A 55 -15.05 -3.49 -8.12
CA SER A 55 -15.54 -2.36 -7.35
C SER A 55 -14.49 -1.26 -7.20
N GLU A 56 -13.22 -1.64 -7.03
CA GLU A 56 -12.12 -0.71 -6.84
C GLU A 56 -11.74 -0.01 -8.15
N VAL A 57 -11.77 -0.71 -9.29
CA VAL A 57 -11.60 -0.12 -10.62
C VAL A 57 -12.68 0.93 -10.89
N ARG A 58 -13.96 0.60 -10.65
CA ARG A 58 -15.06 1.58 -10.81
C ARG A 58 -14.92 2.78 -9.88
N ALA A 59 -14.44 2.56 -8.65
CA ALA A 59 -14.20 3.65 -7.70
C ALA A 59 -13.07 4.57 -8.19
N ARG A 60 -12.00 4.02 -8.77
CA ARG A 60 -10.93 4.79 -9.41
C ARG A 60 -11.44 5.62 -10.60
N GLU A 61 -12.25 5.02 -11.47
CA GLU A 61 -12.87 5.72 -12.60
C GLU A 61 -13.72 6.90 -12.11
N THR A 62 -14.62 6.65 -11.17
CA THR A 62 -15.49 7.68 -10.57
C THR A 62 -14.66 8.80 -9.92
N LEU A 63 -13.58 8.44 -9.20
CA LEU A 63 -12.69 9.40 -8.56
C LEU A 63 -12.01 10.32 -9.61
N MET A 64 -11.56 9.75 -10.72
CA MET A 64 -10.93 10.53 -11.80
C MET A 64 -11.92 11.43 -12.53
N GLU A 65 -13.16 11.00 -12.71
CA GLU A 65 -14.22 11.82 -13.30
C GLU A 65 -14.60 13.01 -12.41
N GLN A 66 -14.70 12.78 -11.10
CA GLN A 66 -15.19 13.78 -10.15
C GLN A 66 -14.09 14.71 -9.62
N ALA A 67 -12.87 14.21 -9.47
CA ALA A 67 -11.78 14.88 -8.77
C ALA A 67 -10.40 14.56 -9.38
N GLY A 68 -10.32 14.43 -10.70
CA GLY A 68 -9.09 14.01 -11.39
C GLY A 68 -7.89 14.92 -11.11
N ARG A 69 -8.07 16.25 -11.15
CA ARG A 69 -6.99 17.22 -10.91
C ARG A 69 -6.50 17.20 -9.47
N GLU A 70 -7.43 17.10 -8.52
CA GLU A 70 -7.14 17.00 -7.09
C GLU A 70 -6.44 15.68 -6.76
N THR A 71 -6.84 14.61 -7.43
CA THR A 71 -6.22 13.29 -7.30
C THR A 71 -4.79 13.32 -7.83
N GLU A 72 -4.58 13.92 -9.01
CA GLU A 72 -3.26 14.14 -9.59
C GLU A 72 -2.36 14.98 -8.69
N ASP A 73 -2.84 16.13 -8.18
CA ASP A 73 -2.06 16.97 -7.24
C ASP A 73 -1.69 16.19 -5.97
N LYS A 74 -2.61 15.42 -5.39
CA LYS A 74 -2.31 14.58 -4.21
C LYS A 74 -1.23 13.54 -4.49
N VAL A 75 -1.31 12.88 -5.65
CA VAL A 75 -0.32 11.89 -6.10
C VAL A 75 1.07 12.53 -6.25
N TRP A 76 1.16 13.68 -6.92
CA TRP A 76 2.42 14.38 -7.13
C TRP A 76 2.99 14.96 -5.83
N ARG A 77 2.15 15.49 -4.94
CA ARG A 77 2.57 15.90 -3.59
C ARG A 77 3.16 14.73 -2.82
N ALA A 78 2.51 13.57 -2.85
CA ALA A 78 3.01 12.39 -2.18
C ALA A 78 4.38 11.96 -2.72
N LEU A 79 4.52 11.93 -4.05
CA LEU A 79 5.80 11.62 -4.70
C LEU A 79 6.88 12.65 -4.34
N GLY A 80 6.55 13.95 -4.36
CA GLY A 80 7.47 15.02 -4.00
C GLY A 80 7.93 14.94 -2.55
N ILE A 81 7.03 14.63 -1.61
CA ILE A 81 7.38 14.41 -0.20
C ILE A 81 8.31 13.20 -0.09
N LEU A 82 7.97 12.05 -0.68
CA LEU A 82 8.84 10.87 -0.62
C LEU A 82 10.23 11.16 -1.24
N GLY A 83 10.29 11.96 -2.30
CA GLY A 83 11.53 12.31 -3.00
C GLY A 83 12.41 13.34 -2.27
N SER A 84 11.87 14.05 -1.28
CA SER A 84 12.57 15.16 -0.61
C SER A 84 12.60 15.09 0.92
N ALA A 85 11.74 14.29 1.56
CA ALA A 85 11.64 14.16 3.01
C ALA A 85 12.99 13.81 3.63
N ARG A 86 13.33 14.37 4.80
CA ARG A 86 14.57 14.06 5.54
C ARG A 86 14.33 13.21 6.79
N VAL A 87 13.09 13.19 7.26
CA VAL A 87 12.58 12.35 8.33
C VAL A 87 11.24 11.85 7.80
N LEU A 88 11.01 10.54 7.86
CA LEU A 88 9.80 9.93 7.34
C LEU A 88 9.43 8.77 8.25
N ASN A 89 8.33 8.88 8.99
CA ASN A 89 7.88 7.81 9.88
C ASN A 89 7.20 6.68 9.08
N SER A 90 6.96 5.53 9.73
CA SER A 90 6.40 4.34 9.07
C SER A 90 5.00 4.58 8.49
N GLU A 91 4.11 5.23 9.25
CA GLU A 91 2.72 5.44 8.86
C GLU A 91 2.62 6.43 7.70
N GLU A 92 3.36 7.53 7.78
CA GLU A 92 3.48 8.53 6.74
C GLU A 92 4.00 7.92 5.44
N PHE A 93 5.07 7.10 5.53
CA PHE A 93 5.56 6.36 4.37
C PHE A 93 4.49 5.44 3.75
N LEU A 94 3.75 4.68 4.56
CA LEU A 94 2.68 3.80 4.08
C LEU A 94 1.58 4.58 3.36
N ASN A 95 1.14 5.71 3.92
CA ASN A 95 0.08 6.52 3.33
C ASN A 95 0.53 7.21 2.03
N LEU A 96 1.73 7.79 2.01
CA LEU A 96 2.28 8.44 0.83
C LEU A 96 2.58 7.42 -0.29
N SER A 97 3.16 6.27 0.05
CA SER A 97 3.42 5.19 -0.93
C SER A 97 2.13 4.62 -1.52
N SER A 98 1.05 4.57 -0.75
CA SER A 98 -0.29 4.21 -1.23
C SER A 98 -0.80 5.18 -2.30
N ALA A 99 -0.67 6.50 -2.06
CA ALA A 99 -1.03 7.51 -3.05
C ALA A 99 -0.18 7.40 -4.32
N VAL A 100 1.14 7.22 -4.20
CA VAL A 100 2.03 7.00 -5.35
C VAL A 100 1.66 5.73 -6.13
N ARG A 101 1.36 4.63 -5.43
CA ARG A 101 0.88 3.38 -6.05
C ARG A 101 -0.41 3.59 -6.85
N MET A 102 -1.35 4.39 -6.32
CA MET A 102 -2.56 4.77 -7.05
C MET A 102 -2.21 5.56 -8.32
N GLY A 103 -1.31 6.55 -8.20
CA GLY A 103 -0.80 7.32 -9.34
C GLY A 103 -0.20 6.46 -10.44
N LEU A 104 0.62 5.47 -10.09
CA LEU A 104 1.16 4.49 -11.04
C LEU A 104 0.07 3.67 -11.72
N SER A 105 -0.92 3.22 -10.94
CA SER A 105 -2.03 2.39 -11.45
C SER A 105 -2.98 3.17 -12.36
N LEU A 106 -3.03 4.49 -12.21
CA LEU A 106 -3.78 5.43 -13.05
C LEU A 106 -2.96 5.95 -14.24
N GLY A 107 -1.67 5.60 -14.33
CA GLY A 107 -0.77 6.10 -15.39
C GLY A 107 -0.34 7.55 -15.24
N LEU A 108 -0.51 8.16 -14.06
CA LEU A 108 -0.13 9.55 -13.78
C LEU A 108 1.37 9.75 -13.57
N ILE A 109 2.07 8.69 -13.14
CA ILE A 109 3.52 8.70 -12.88
C ILE A 109 4.18 7.67 -13.81
N GLN A 110 5.27 8.05 -14.48
CA GLN A 110 6.12 7.12 -15.20
C GLN A 110 7.21 6.58 -14.28
N SER A 111 7.36 5.26 -14.23
CA SER A 111 8.25 4.58 -13.29
C SER A 111 8.70 3.22 -13.83
N PRO A 112 9.85 2.69 -13.39
CA PRO A 112 10.29 1.32 -13.67
C PRO A 112 9.32 0.23 -13.16
N GLY A 113 8.31 0.57 -12.34
CA GLY A 113 7.20 -0.32 -11.99
C GLY A 113 6.90 -0.41 -10.49
N LEU A 114 5.80 -1.10 -10.16
CA LEU A 114 5.31 -1.28 -8.78
C LEU A 114 6.26 -2.09 -7.88
N GLY A 115 7.19 -2.87 -8.46
CA GLY A 115 8.11 -3.72 -7.71
C GLY A 115 8.96 -2.95 -6.70
N VAL A 116 9.41 -1.74 -7.06
CA VAL A 116 10.22 -0.89 -6.18
C VAL A 116 9.43 -0.45 -4.94
N LEU A 117 8.16 -0.06 -5.09
CA LEU A 117 7.32 0.28 -3.93
C LEU A 117 7.10 -0.93 -3.03
N ASN A 118 6.88 -2.12 -3.61
CA ASN A 118 6.69 -3.35 -2.84
C ASN A 118 7.93 -3.71 -2.01
N GLU A 119 9.11 -3.57 -2.61
CA GLU A 119 10.39 -3.77 -1.92
C GLU A 119 10.54 -2.77 -0.76
N LEU A 120 10.27 -1.48 -1.00
CA LEU A 120 10.34 -0.45 0.03
C LEU A 120 9.33 -0.69 1.17
N LEU A 121 8.12 -1.19 0.89
CA LEU A 121 7.11 -1.54 1.91
C LEU A 121 7.63 -2.56 2.93
N VAL A 122 8.46 -3.50 2.48
CA VAL A 122 9.07 -4.53 3.35
C VAL A 122 10.35 -3.99 3.98
N LEU A 123 11.26 -3.44 3.18
CA LEU A 123 12.60 -3.01 3.60
C LEU A 123 12.55 -1.92 4.68
N THR A 124 11.60 -1.00 4.59
CA THR A 124 11.52 0.17 5.48
C THR A 124 10.78 -0.10 6.80
N GLN A 125 10.34 -1.34 7.03
CA GLN A 125 9.80 -1.76 8.32
C GLN A 125 10.87 -1.70 9.41
N PRO A 126 10.52 -1.39 10.68
CA PRO A 126 11.50 -1.10 11.72
C PRO A 126 12.59 -2.18 11.91
N ALA A 127 12.21 -3.46 11.91
CA ALA A 127 13.16 -4.56 12.09
C ALA A 127 13.98 -4.84 10.82
N HIS A 128 13.36 -4.81 9.64
CA HIS A 128 14.06 -5.03 8.36
C HIS A 128 15.06 -3.90 8.07
N LEU A 129 14.72 -2.66 8.39
CA LEU A 129 15.59 -1.51 8.19
C LEU A 129 16.85 -1.62 9.04
N GLN A 130 16.71 -2.01 10.30
CA GLN A 130 17.84 -2.23 11.21
C GLN A 130 18.70 -3.41 10.76
N LEU A 131 18.07 -4.52 10.34
CA LEU A 131 18.78 -5.67 9.80
C LEU A 131 19.55 -5.32 8.52
N TYR A 132 18.94 -4.55 7.62
CA TYR A 132 19.56 -4.12 6.36
C TYR A 132 20.77 -3.21 6.59
N CYS A 133 20.72 -2.35 7.62
CA CYS A 133 21.81 -1.46 7.97
C CYS A 133 22.82 -2.07 8.94
N ASP A 134 22.59 -3.30 9.40
CA ASP A 134 23.37 -3.99 10.44
C ASP A 134 23.62 -3.12 11.69
N GLN A 135 22.59 -2.39 12.11
CA GLN A 135 22.70 -1.43 13.20
C GLN A 135 21.39 -1.33 13.99
N ALA A 136 21.49 -1.40 15.32
CA ALA A 136 20.38 -1.05 16.21
C ALA A 136 20.13 0.46 16.13
N MET A 137 18.87 0.85 15.91
CA MET A 137 18.48 2.23 15.69
C MET A 137 17.28 2.61 16.56
N GLU A 138 17.35 3.77 17.18
CA GLU A 138 16.20 4.39 17.84
C GLU A 138 15.15 4.83 16.81
N ALA A 139 13.92 5.10 17.27
CA ALA A 139 12.80 5.44 16.38
C ALA A 139 13.11 6.59 15.41
N ARG A 140 13.74 7.66 15.92
CA ARG A 140 14.11 8.82 15.11
C ARG A 140 15.19 8.51 14.07
N GLU A 141 16.16 7.67 14.42
CA GLU A 141 17.23 7.25 13.51
C GLU A 141 16.66 6.40 12.37
N ARG A 142 15.71 5.51 12.69
CA ARG A 142 14.95 4.75 11.68
C ARG A 142 14.19 5.66 10.72
N ASP A 143 13.56 6.73 11.22
CA ASP A 143 12.80 7.66 10.37
C ASP A 143 13.70 8.46 9.42
N ILE A 144 14.90 8.84 9.87
CA ILE A 144 15.90 9.48 9.02
C ILE A 144 16.40 8.49 7.95
N LYS A 145 16.75 7.27 8.37
CA LYS A 145 17.28 6.25 7.46
C LYS A 145 16.24 5.77 6.46
N ARG A 146 14.98 5.64 6.87
CA ARG A 146 13.85 5.36 5.98
C ARG A 146 13.73 6.43 4.90
N ALA A 147 13.73 7.71 5.29
CA ALA A 147 13.67 8.80 4.34
C ALA A 147 14.84 8.76 3.34
N GLU A 148 16.06 8.47 3.82
CA GLU A 148 17.25 8.32 2.97
C GLU A 148 17.10 7.22 1.91
N ILE A 149 16.76 6.00 2.33
CA ILE A 149 16.61 4.85 1.42
C ILE A 149 15.49 5.09 0.41
N VAL A 150 14.35 5.60 0.86
CA VAL A 150 13.21 5.89 -0.03
C VAL A 150 13.61 6.88 -1.11
N ARG A 151 14.21 8.02 -0.73
CA ARG A 151 14.67 9.04 -1.69
C ARG A 151 15.63 8.48 -2.72
N GLU A 152 16.62 7.70 -2.29
CA GLU A 152 17.62 7.15 -3.21
C GLU A 152 16.96 6.19 -4.21
N ARG A 153 16.01 5.37 -3.74
CA ARG A 153 15.32 4.39 -4.60
C ARG A 153 14.37 5.03 -5.62
N ILE A 154 13.83 6.22 -5.35
CA ILE A 154 12.86 6.90 -6.24
C ILE A 154 13.43 8.13 -6.97
N LYS A 155 14.74 8.40 -6.85
CA LYS A 155 15.43 9.58 -7.40
C LYS A 155 15.20 9.86 -8.89
N GLY A 156 14.80 8.86 -9.68
CA GLY A 156 14.48 8.99 -11.12
C GLY A 156 12.99 9.02 -11.45
N TRP A 157 12.09 9.11 -10.47
CA TRP A 157 10.64 9.10 -10.70
C TRP A 157 10.08 10.51 -10.88
N ILE A 158 10.84 11.51 -10.43
CA ILE A 158 10.53 12.92 -10.59
C ILE A 158 11.40 13.41 -11.73
N THR A 159 10.88 13.37 -12.96
CA THR A 159 11.56 13.94 -14.14
C THR A 159 10.58 14.78 -14.92
#